data_AF-A0A2T2XB98-F1
#
_entry.id   AF-A0A2T2XB98-F1
#
_cell.length_a   1.000
_cell.length_b   1.000
_cell.length_c   1.000
_cell.angle_alpha   90.00
_cell.angle_beta   90.00
_cell.angle_gamma   90.00
#
_symmetry.space_group_name_H-M   'P 1'
#
loop_
_entity.id
_entity.type
_entity.pdbx_description
1 polymer ?
#
loop_
_entity_poly.entity_id
_entity_poly.type
_entity_poly.pdbx_seq_one_letter_code
_entity_poly.pdbx_strand_id
1 'polypeptide(L)' 'MASDNRPIEPKTEKALKRLKREVADDLGLDDDIRTRGWENMTTHEVGKIGGNMVRRLVKRAESELTRKNK' A
#
# COMPACT_ATOMS: atom_id res chain seq x y z
N MET A 1 21.15 6.76 2.89
CA MET A 1 20.15 7.20 1.89
C MET A 1 18.79 7.18 2.58
N ALA A 2 18.23 8.33 2.95
CA ALA A 2 16.85 8.39 3.41
C ALA A 2 15.99 8.32 2.15
N SER A 3 15.39 7.16 1.86
CA SER A 3 14.44 7.05 0.75
C SER A 3 13.29 7.99 1.04
N ASP A 4 13.15 9.00 0.22
CA ASP A 4 12.07 9.95 0.29
C ASP A 4 10.74 9.20 0.15
N ASN A 5 9.92 9.18 1.20
CA ASN A 5 8.67 8.41 1.23
C ASN A 5 7.54 9.13 0.47
N ARG A 6 7.92 9.87 -0.58
CA ARG A 6 7.02 10.67 -1.40
C ARG A 6 6.57 9.85 -2.61
N PRO A 7 5.26 9.86 -2.91
CA PRO A 7 4.77 9.29 -4.16
C PRO A 7 5.44 9.92 -5.37
N ILE A 8 5.68 9.13 -6.42
CA ILE A 8 6.21 9.61 -7.70
C ILE A 8 5.29 10.69 -8.30
N GLU A 9 3.98 10.47 -8.23
CA GLU A 9 2.96 11.47 -8.56
C GLU A 9 2.39 12.06 -7.27
N PRO A 10 2.71 13.32 -6.89
CA PRO A 10 2.27 13.92 -5.64
C PRO A 10 0.76 13.89 -5.42
N LYS A 11 -0.02 14.00 -6.50
CA LYS A 11 -1.50 13.97 -6.42
C LYS A 11 -2.06 12.63 -5.93
N THR A 12 -1.26 11.56 -5.97
CA THR A 12 -1.69 10.21 -5.55
C THR A 12 -1.56 9.95 -4.06
N GLU A 13 -1.00 10.87 -3.26
CA GLU A 13 -0.73 10.63 -1.83
C GLU A 13 -1.97 10.17 -1.06
N LYS A 14 -3.11 10.85 -1.26
CA LYS A 14 -4.39 10.48 -0.61
C LYS A 14 -4.87 9.10 -1.04
N ALA A 15 -4.73 8.76 -2.32
CA ALA A 15 -5.13 7.47 -2.85
C ALA A 15 -4.24 6.33 -2.33
N LEU A 16 -2.93 6.55 -2.24
CA LEU A 16 -1.98 5.59 -1.68
C LEU A 16 -2.18 5.39 -0.18
N LYS A 17 -2.49 6.45 0.58
CA LYS A 17 -2.87 6.35 1.99
C LYS A 17 -4.15 5.52 2.17
N ARG A 18 -5.14 5.69 1.31
CA ARG A 18 -6.37 4.87 1.31
C ARG A 18 -6.05 3.41 1.01
N LEU A 19 -5.27 3.14 -0.04
CA LEU A 19 -4.84 1.79 -0.40
C LEU A 19 -4.08 1.12 0.74
N LYS A 20 -3.20 1.85 1.45
CA LYS A 20 -2.47 1.34 2.62
C LYS A 20 -3.42 0.86 3.71
N ARG A 21 -4.49 1.63 4.01
CA ARG A 21 -5.50 1.23 4.99
C ARG A 21 -6.33 0.04 4.53
N GLU A 22 -6.79 0.03 3.27
CA GLU A 22 -7.51 -1.11 2.70
C GLU A 22 -6.70 -2.41 2.78
N VAL A 23 -5.41 -2.35 2.44
CA VAL A 23 -4.53 -3.51 2.51
C VAL A 23 -4.32 -3.96 3.95
N ALA A 24 -4.20 -3.04 4.89
CA ALA A 24 -4.07 -3.38 6.31
C ALA A 24 -5.32 -4.08 6.85
N ASP A 25 -6.50 -3.57 6.50
CA ASP A 25 -7.79 -4.16 6.84
C ASP A 25 -7.93 -5.58 6.27
N ASP A 26 -7.61 -5.75 4.98
CA ASP A 26 -7.63 -7.07 4.32
C ASP A 26 -6.61 -8.07 4.89
N LEU A 27 -5.56 -7.59 5.56
CA LEU A 27 -4.57 -8.42 6.25
C LEU A 27 -4.90 -8.66 7.73
N GLY A 28 -6.01 -8.10 8.24
CA GLY A 28 -6.40 -8.18 9.65
C GLY A 28 -5.47 -7.41 10.59
N LEU A 29 -4.73 -6.43 10.09
CA LEU A 29 -3.74 -5.64 10.85
C LEU A 29 -4.30 -4.28 11.31
N ASP A 30 -5.55 -3.93 10.98
CA ASP A 30 -6.13 -2.62 11.33
C ASP A 30 -6.24 -2.42 12.85
N ASP A 31 -6.64 -3.45 13.59
CA ASP A 31 -6.72 -3.40 15.06
C ASP A 31 -5.34 -3.21 15.70
N ASP A 32 -4.32 -3.89 15.16
CA ASP A 32 -2.93 -3.73 15.57
C ASP A 32 -2.41 -2.31 15.32
N ILE A 33 -2.71 -1.75 14.15
CA ILE A 33 -2.35 -0.37 13.80
C ILE A 33 -3.05 0.62 14.73
N ARG A 34 -4.33 0.38 15.06
CA ARG A 34 -5.12 1.28 15.92
C ARG A 34 -4.64 1.26 17.37
N THR A 35 -4.21 0.10 17.85
CA THR A 35 -3.76 -0.08 19.25
C THR A 35 -2.29 0.28 19.46
N ARG A 36 -1.41 -0.12 18.53
CA ARG A 36 0.04 0.03 18.66
C ARG A 36 0.58 1.22 17.87
N GLY A 37 -0.09 1.64 16.81
CA GLY A 37 0.46 2.61 15.86
C GLY A 37 1.39 1.96 14.84
N TRP A 38 1.60 2.63 13.70
CA TRP A 38 2.42 2.11 12.61
C TRP A 38 3.89 1.94 12.97
N GLU A 39 4.40 2.83 13.85
CA GLU A 39 5.79 2.84 14.31
C GLU A 39 6.15 1.67 15.23
N ASN A 40 5.15 1.07 15.89
CA ASN A 40 5.35 -0.05 16.83
C ASN A 40 4.98 -1.42 16.23
N MET A 41 4.72 -1.46 14.92
CA MET A 41 4.56 -2.71 14.18
C MET A 41 5.93 -3.30 13.83
N THR A 42 6.00 -4.62 13.71
CA THR A 42 7.21 -5.30 13.26
C THR A 42 7.47 -5.00 11.78
N THR A 43 8.75 -5.00 11.39
CA THR A 43 9.18 -4.82 9.98
C THR A 43 8.49 -5.81 9.04
N HIS A 44 8.18 -7.02 9.51
CA HIS A 44 7.47 -8.03 8.75
C HIS A 44 6.00 -7.66 8.48
N GLU A 45 5.29 -7.15 9.47
CA GLU A 45 3.88 -6.75 9.32
C GLU A 45 3.75 -5.55 8.38
N VAL A 46 4.57 -4.51 8.58
CA VAL A 46 4.56 -3.33 7.68
C VAL A 46 5.06 -3.69 6.28
N GLY A 47 6.01 -4.62 6.17
CA GLY A 47 6.51 -5.15 4.90
C GLY A 47 5.44 -5.92 4.13
N LYS A 48 4.63 -6.75 4.81
CA LYS A 48 3.48 -7.42 4.20
C LYS A 48 2.47 -6.44 3.62
N ILE A 49 2.18 -5.35 4.34
CA ILE A 49 1.27 -4.30 3.86
C ILE A 49 1.84 -3.66 2.60
N GLY A 50 3.10 -3.20 2.63
CA GLY A 50 3.76 -2.59 1.46
C GLY A 50 3.81 -3.52 0.24
N GLY A 51 4.17 -4.78 0.43
CA GLY A 51 4.21 -5.78 -0.64
C GLY A 51 2.84 -6.03 -1.28
N ASN A 52 1.78 -6.11 -0.47
CA ASN A 52 0.41 -6.27 -0.98
C ASN A 52 -0.09 -5.02 -1.71
N MET A 53 0.29 -3.82 -1.27
CA MET A 53 -0.01 -2.58 -2.00
C MET A 53 0.59 -2.63 -3.41
N VAL A 54 1.88 -2.96 -3.53
CA VAL A 54 2.57 -3.07 -4.84
C VAL A 54 1.90 -4.13 -5.71
N ARG A 55 1.58 -5.31 -5.15
CA ARG A 55 0.91 -6.39 -5.88
C ARG A 55 -0.45 -5.95 -6.44
N ARG A 56 -1.23 -5.14 -5.69
CA ARG A 56 -2.51 -4.58 -6.18
C ARG A 56 -2.32 -3.54 -7.27
N LEU A 57 -1.32 -2.67 -7.15
CA LEU A 57 -1.01 -1.66 -8.16
C LEU A 57 -0.60 -2.32 -9.48
N VAL A 58 0.27 -3.33 -9.44
CA VAL A 58 0.70 -4.09 -10.62
C VAL A 58 -0.49 -4.78 -11.28
N LYS A 59 -1.34 -5.49 -10.52
CA LYS A 59 -2.55 -6.13 -11.07
C LYS A 59 -3.48 -5.16 -11.79
N ARG A 60 -3.67 -3.94 -11.23
CA ARG A 60 -4.46 -2.89 -11.87
C ARG A 60 -3.79 -2.40 -13.16
N ALA A 61 -2.48 -2.17 -13.13
CA ALA A 61 -1.72 -1.76 -14.31
C ALA A 61 -1.79 -2.81 -15.43
N GLU A 62 -1.61 -4.10 -15.11
CA GLU A 62 -1.77 -5.21 -16.07
C GLU A 62 -3.16 -5.23 -16.69
N SER A 63 -4.22 -5.07 -15.87
CA SER A 63 -5.60 -5.03 -16.34
C SER A 63 -5.87 -3.86 -17.29
N GLU A 64 -5.32 -2.68 -16.99
CA GLU A 64 -5.43 -1.48 -17.83
C GLU A 64 -4.66 -1.64 -19.15
N LEU A 65 -3.48 -2.25 -19.12
CA LEU A 65 -2.71 -2.58 -20.33
C LEU A 65 -3.48 -3.57 -21.22
N THR A 66 -4.09 -4.61 -20.64
CA THR A 66 -4.93 -5.54 -21.39
C THR A 66 -6.14 -4.85 -22.02
N ARG A 67 -6.79 -3.91 -21.31
CA ARG A 67 -7.93 -3.15 -21.84
C ARG A 67 -7.54 -2.22 -22.99
N LYS A 68 -6.37 -1.58 -22.93
CA LYS A 68 -5.89 -0.66 -23.97
C LYS A 68 -5.45 -1.37 -25.26
N ASN A 69 -5.04 -2.64 -25.16
CA ASN A 69 -4.62 -3.45 -26.30
C ASN A 69 -5.81 -4.14 -27.02
N LYS A 70 -7.05 -3.77 -26.69
CA LYS A 70 -8.29 -4.33 -27.22
C LYS A 70 -9.06 -3.25 -27.97
#